data_AF-A0A7W1GPH4-F1
#
_entry.id   AF-A0A7W1GPH4-F1
#
_cell.length_a   1.000
_cell.length_b   1.000
_cell.length_c   1.000
_cell.angle_alpha   90.00
_cell.angle_beta   90.00
_cell.angle_gamma   90.00
#
_symmetry.space_group_name_H-M   'P 1'
#
loop_
_entity.id
_entity.type
_entity.pdbx_description
1 polymer ?
#
loop_
_entity_poly.entity_id
_entity_poly.type
_entity_poly.pdbx_seq_one_letter_code
_entity_poly.pdbx_strand_id
1 'polypeptide(L)'
;MTGGQARLPPAVARARLLVRRSLADLSPGDLVLVGLSGGADSLALAAAIGFVAPRAGLRWGAVVVDHRLQPGSERVAAEAADQARKLGADLVRVERVDATGAGRLGPEGSAREARLDALRRVATETPAAAVLLAHTRDDQAETVLLGL
;
A
#
# COMPACT_ATOMS: atom_id res chain seq x y z
N MET A 1 -27.13 -30.97 -5.60
CA MET A 1 -26.54 -29.99 -4.64
C MET A 1 -25.59 -29.08 -5.42
N THR A 2 -26.13 -28.06 -6.07
CA THR A 2 -25.36 -27.10 -6.87
C THR A 2 -24.76 -26.06 -5.94
N GLY A 3 -23.45 -26.17 -5.68
CA GLY A 3 -22.70 -25.13 -4.99
C GLY A 3 -22.76 -23.84 -5.81
N GLY A 4 -23.54 -22.87 -5.33
CA GLY A 4 -23.59 -21.54 -5.94
C GLY A 4 -22.20 -20.94 -5.92
N GLN A 5 -21.57 -20.81 -7.09
CA GLN A 5 -20.36 -20.02 -7.24
C GLN A 5 -20.70 -18.60 -6.83
N ALA A 6 -20.30 -18.19 -5.62
CA ALA A 6 -20.45 -16.83 -5.17
C ALA A 6 -19.72 -15.92 -6.18
N ARG A 7 -20.48 -15.15 -6.96
CA ARG A 7 -19.94 -14.16 -7.87
C ARG A 7 -19.14 -13.16 -7.05
N LEU A 8 -17.86 -13.00 -7.36
CA LEU A 8 -17.03 -11.95 -6.77
C LEU A 8 -17.71 -10.59 -7.01
N PRO A 9 -17.83 -9.72 -6.00
CA PRO A 9 -18.33 -8.37 -6.20
C PRO A 9 -17.52 -7.65 -7.30
N PRO A 10 -18.15 -6.90 -8.23
CA PRO A 10 -17.46 -6.28 -9.36
C PRO A 10 -16.27 -5.41 -8.96
N ALA A 11 -16.37 -4.69 -7.83
CA ALA A 11 -15.28 -3.85 -7.32
C ALA A 11 -14.03 -4.68 -6.94
N VAL A 12 -14.22 -5.83 -6.29
CA VAL A 12 -13.12 -6.73 -5.89
C VAL A 12 -12.45 -7.34 -7.14
N ALA A 13 -13.26 -7.76 -8.11
CA ALA A 13 -12.75 -8.28 -9.37
C ALA A 13 -11.94 -7.21 -10.14
N ARG A 14 -12.43 -5.97 -10.17
CA ARG A 14 -11.75 -4.84 -10.82
C ARG A 14 -10.43 -4.49 -10.12
N ALA A 15 -10.41 -4.42 -8.79
CA ALA A 15 -9.19 -4.14 -8.04
C ALA A 15 -8.11 -5.21 -8.32
N ARG A 16 -8.48 -6.50 -8.27
CA ARG A 16 -7.56 -7.60 -8.58
C ARG A 16 -7.04 -7.54 -10.03
N LEU A 17 -7.89 -7.19 -10.99
CA LEU A 17 -7.48 -7.05 -12.39
C LEU A 17 -6.47 -5.91 -12.57
N LEU A 18 -6.72 -4.76 -11.94
CA LEU A 18 -5.82 -3.60 -12.01
C LEU A 18 -4.46 -3.91 -11.37
N VAL A 19 -4.46 -4.56 -10.21
CA VAL A 19 -3.22 -5.02 -9.58
C VAL A 19 -2.48 -5.99 -10.49
N ARG A 20 -3.14 -7.02 -11.04
CA ARG A 20 -2.50 -7.96 -11.97
C ARG A 20 -1.83 -7.26 -13.16
N ARG A 21 -2.51 -6.29 -13.78
CA ARG A 21 -1.96 -5.54 -14.90
C ARG A 21 -0.75 -4.69 -14.50
N SER A 22 -0.78 -4.12 -13.30
CA SER A 22 0.31 -3.28 -12.78
C SER A 22 1.57 -4.07 -12.43
N LEU A 23 1.46 -5.40 -12.31
CA LEU A 23 2.55 -6.31 -11.94
C LEU A 23 3.01 -7.17 -13.12
N ALA A 24 2.52 -6.92 -14.34
CA ALA A 24 2.72 -7.81 -15.48
C ALA A 24 4.19 -7.92 -15.93
N ASP A 25 4.99 -6.88 -15.66
CA ASP A 25 6.40 -6.79 -16.08
C ASP A 25 7.38 -7.23 -14.98
N LEU A 26 6.89 -7.70 -13.82
CA LEU A 26 7.73 -8.14 -12.70
C LEU A 26 8.12 -9.62 -12.81
N SER A 27 9.27 -9.95 -12.24
CA SER A 27 9.82 -11.30 -12.23
C SER A 27 9.38 -12.09 -10.99
N PRO A 28 9.21 -13.42 -11.08
CA PRO A 28 8.93 -14.25 -9.91
C PRO A 28 9.95 -14.03 -8.80
N GLY A 29 9.48 -13.88 -7.56
CA GLY A 29 10.28 -13.58 -6.38
C GLY A 29 10.45 -12.09 -6.07
N ASP A 30 10.11 -11.19 -7.01
CA ASP A 30 10.16 -9.75 -6.79
C ASP A 30 9.25 -9.35 -5.62
N LEU A 31 9.71 -8.36 -4.85
CA LEU A 31 8.95 -7.79 -3.75
C LEU A 31 8.20 -6.54 -4.23
N VAL A 32 6.89 -6.51 -3.95
CA VAL A 32 6.05 -5.33 -4.18
C VAL A 32 5.62 -4.74 -2.84
N LEU A 33 5.89 -3.47 -2.61
CA LEU A 33 5.42 -2.78 -1.40
C LEU A 33 4.09 -2.08 -1.63
N VAL A 34 3.26 -2.01 -0.60
CA VAL A 34 2.05 -1.19 -0.56
C VAL A 34 2.19 -0.13 0.52
N GLY A 35 1.99 1.14 0.17
CA GLY A 35 1.81 2.19 1.17
C GLY A 35 0.44 2.09 1.82
N LEU A 36 0.40 1.85 3.13
CA LEU A 36 -0.83 1.55 3.87
C LEU A 36 -1.13 2.62 4.93
N SER A 37 -2.24 3.35 4.75
CA SER A 37 -2.66 4.38 5.71
C SER A 37 -3.66 3.87 6.75
N GLY A 38 -4.25 2.69 6.52
CA GLY A 38 -5.39 2.17 7.30
C GLY A 38 -6.75 2.63 6.78
N GLY A 39 -6.80 3.52 5.78
CA GLY A 39 -8.04 3.90 5.10
C GLY A 39 -8.56 2.80 4.18
N ALA A 40 -9.87 2.85 3.87
CA ALA A 40 -10.58 1.83 3.10
C ALA A 40 -9.91 1.49 1.75
N ASP A 41 -9.45 2.50 1.00
CA ASP A 41 -8.83 2.29 -0.31
C ASP A 41 -7.47 1.58 -0.19
N SER A 42 -6.65 1.98 0.79
CA SER A 42 -5.35 1.35 1.04
C SER A 42 -5.50 -0.10 1.52
N LEU A 43 -6.52 -0.38 2.34
CA LEU A 43 -6.87 -1.73 2.78
C LEU A 43 -7.44 -2.58 1.62
N ALA A 44 -8.22 -1.99 0.73
CA ALA A 44 -8.73 -2.67 -0.47
C ALA A 44 -7.58 -3.04 -1.42
N LEU A 45 -6.60 -2.14 -1.61
CA LEU A 45 -5.38 -2.42 -2.36
C LEU A 45 -4.57 -3.55 -1.71
N ALA A 46 -4.36 -3.50 -0.39
CA ALA A 46 -3.69 -4.57 0.36
C ALA A 46 -4.38 -5.93 0.18
N ALA A 47 -5.71 -5.97 0.27
CA ALA A 47 -6.48 -7.18 0.05
C ALA A 47 -6.39 -7.69 -1.41
N ALA A 48 -6.33 -6.77 -2.38
CA ALA A 48 -6.15 -7.13 -3.79
C ALA A 48 -4.75 -7.70 -4.06
N ILE A 49 -3.68 -7.08 -3.56
CA ILE A 49 -2.31 -7.59 -3.77
C ILE A 49 -2.06 -8.88 -2.99
N GLY A 50 -2.56 -9.02 -1.76
CA GLY A 50 -2.43 -10.26 -0.99
C GLY A 50 -3.11 -11.45 -1.69
N PHE A 51 -4.12 -11.20 -2.52
CA PHE A 51 -4.68 -12.22 -3.40
C PHE A 51 -3.84 -12.46 -4.67
N VAL A 52 -3.32 -11.40 -5.28
CA VAL A 52 -2.69 -11.46 -6.61
C VAL A 52 -1.23 -11.91 -6.56
N ALA A 53 -0.40 -11.29 -5.70
CA ALA A 53 1.05 -11.48 -5.69
C ALA A 53 1.46 -12.96 -5.50
N PRO A 54 0.94 -13.70 -4.48
CA PRO A 54 1.33 -15.11 -4.31
C PRO A 54 0.97 -15.99 -5.51
N ARG A 55 -0.12 -15.66 -6.23
CA ARG A 55 -0.55 -16.40 -7.43
C ARG A 55 0.25 -16.06 -8.68
N ALA A 56 0.97 -14.95 -8.66
CA ALA A 56 1.92 -14.55 -9.69
C ALA A 56 3.36 -14.97 -9.34
N GLY A 57 3.58 -15.66 -8.20
CA GLY A 57 4.92 -16.00 -7.72
C GLY A 57 5.70 -14.80 -7.17
N LEU A 58 5.00 -13.70 -6.84
CA LEU A 58 5.59 -12.48 -6.28
C LEU A 58 5.46 -12.47 -4.76
N ARG A 59 6.38 -11.76 -4.10
CA ARG A 59 6.29 -11.39 -2.69
C ARG A 59 5.61 -10.04 -2.56
N TRP A 60 4.97 -9.78 -1.42
CA TRP A 60 4.45 -8.44 -1.15
C TRP A 60 4.64 -8.02 0.30
N GLY A 61 4.78 -6.72 0.50
CA GLY A 61 4.92 -6.12 1.82
C GLY A 61 4.08 -4.87 1.99
N ALA A 62 3.93 -4.42 3.23
CA ALA A 62 3.25 -3.19 3.58
C ALA A 62 4.20 -2.22 4.28
N VAL A 63 4.12 -0.94 3.90
CA VAL A 63 4.76 0.17 4.59
C VAL A 63 3.66 1.05 5.15
N VAL A 64 3.46 0.99 6.46
CA VAL A 64 2.50 1.80 7.19
C VAL A 64 3.18 3.10 7.57
N VAL A 65 2.63 4.24 7.15
CA VAL A 65 3.18 5.55 7.50
C VAL A 65 2.28 6.22 8.53
N ASP A 66 2.80 6.37 9.75
CA ASP A 66 2.15 7.09 10.84
C ASP A 66 2.64 8.54 10.86
N HIS A 67 1.78 9.47 10.43
CA HIS A 67 2.08 10.90 10.35
C HIS A 67 1.98 11.65 11.68
N ARG A 68 1.49 11.00 12.74
CA ARG A 68 1.31 11.61 14.08
C ARG A 68 0.51 12.91 14.09
N LEU A 69 -0.37 13.11 13.11
CA LEU A 69 -1.18 14.32 12.97
C LEU A 69 -2.23 14.44 14.07
N GLN A 70 -2.66 13.32 14.66
CA GLN A 70 -3.68 13.27 15.69
C GLN A 70 -3.36 12.22 16.76
N PRO A 71 -3.78 12.44 18.01
CA PRO A 71 -3.69 11.42 19.06
C PRO A 71 -4.39 10.11 18.62
N GLY A 72 -3.76 8.96 18.87
CA GLY A 72 -4.31 7.66 18.53
C GLY A 72 -3.94 7.16 17.13
N SER A 73 -3.15 7.90 16.35
CA SER A 73 -2.66 7.47 15.03
C SER A 73 -1.78 6.21 15.12
N GLU A 74 -1.10 6.01 16.25
CA GLU A 74 -0.31 4.82 16.53
C GLU A 74 -1.16 3.54 16.56
N ARG A 75 -2.40 3.63 17.04
CA ARG A 75 -3.34 2.51 17.05
C ARG A 75 -3.82 2.19 15.65
N VAL A 76 -4.16 3.21 14.86
CA VAL A 76 -4.56 3.03 13.45
C VAL A 76 -3.43 2.37 12.66
N ALA A 77 -2.18 2.82 12.87
CA ALA A 77 -1.01 2.23 12.24
C ALA A 77 -0.79 0.77 12.66
N ALA A 78 -0.96 0.45 13.95
CA ALA A 78 -0.86 -0.92 14.45
C ALA A 78 -1.95 -1.83 13.86
N GLU A 79 -3.20 -1.36 13.82
CA GLU A 79 -4.32 -2.09 13.21
C GLU A 79 -4.07 -2.34 11.72
N ALA A 80 -3.62 -1.33 10.98
CA ALA A 80 -3.26 -1.47 9.57
C ALA A 80 -2.13 -2.49 9.34
N ALA A 81 -1.09 -2.45 10.17
CA ALA A 81 -0.01 -3.42 10.14
C ALA A 81 -0.52 -4.86 10.37
N ASP A 82 -1.42 -5.04 11.35
CA ASP A 82 -2.02 -6.34 11.63
C ASP A 82 -2.92 -6.84 10.49
N GLN A 83 -3.66 -5.95 9.84
CA GLN A 83 -4.42 -6.33 8.64
C GLN A 83 -3.48 -6.79 7.51
N ALA A 84 -2.37 -6.10 7.26
CA ALA A 84 -1.40 -6.52 6.26
C ALA A 84 -0.84 -7.92 6.56
N ARG A 85 -0.48 -8.19 7.81
CA ARG A 85 -0.02 -9.53 8.24
C ARG A 85 -1.09 -10.59 8.01
N LYS A 86 -2.34 -10.33 8.38
CA LYS A 86 -3.47 -11.26 8.17
C LYS A 86 -3.75 -11.53 6.70
N LEU A 87 -3.46 -10.56 5.83
CA LEU A 87 -3.57 -10.70 4.38
C LEU A 87 -2.36 -11.42 3.75
N GLY A 88 -1.36 -11.79 4.55
CA GLY A 88 -0.20 -12.57 4.11
C GLY A 88 0.95 -11.73 3.57
N ALA A 89 1.17 -10.52 4.09
CA ALA A 89 2.37 -9.74 3.77
C ALA A 89 3.63 -10.43 4.30
N ASP A 90 4.64 -10.56 3.44
CA ASP A 90 5.96 -11.11 3.78
C ASP A 90 6.78 -10.13 4.63
N LEU A 91 6.50 -8.83 4.47
CA LEU A 91 7.18 -7.74 5.16
C LEU A 91 6.16 -6.70 5.61
N VAL A 92 6.22 -6.28 6.87
CA VAL A 92 5.42 -5.15 7.38
C VAL A 92 6.34 -4.19 8.12
N ARG A 93 6.45 -2.96 7.62
CA ARG A 93 7.22 -1.87 8.22
C ARG A 93 6.28 -0.76 8.66
N VAL A 94 6.51 -0.22 9.85
CA VAL A 94 5.78 0.95 10.36
C VAL A 94 6.77 2.09 10.47
N GLU A 95 6.64 3.07 9.59
CA GLU A 95 7.45 4.28 9.54
C GLU A 95 6.70 5.41 10.24
N ARG A 96 7.32 5.99 11.27
CA ARG A 96 6.80 7.20 11.90
C ARG A 96 7.43 8.40 11.24
N VAL A 97 6.62 9.35 10.84
CA VAL A 97 7.08 10.60 10.24
C VAL A 97 6.46 11.78 10.96
N ASP A 98 7.28 12.78 11.29
CA ASP A 98 6.81 14.01 11.91
C ASP A 98 6.40 14.98 10.80
N ALA A 99 5.09 15.06 10.53
CA ALA A 99 4.51 15.98 9.57
C ALA A 99 4.13 17.35 10.18
N THR A 100 4.53 17.61 11.43
CA THR A 100 4.18 18.82 12.19
C THR A 100 4.94 20.07 11.74
N GLY A 101 5.95 19.93 10.89
CA GLY A 101 6.67 21.06 10.30
C GLY A 101 5.83 21.73 9.21
N ALA A 102 5.55 23.03 9.37
CA ALA A 102 5.07 23.87 8.28
C ALA A 102 6.21 24.09 7.27
N GLY A 103 6.47 23.09 6.42
CA GLY A 103 7.26 23.28 5.22
C GLY A 103 6.62 24.34 4.32
N ARG A 104 7.32 24.75 3.25
CA ARG A 104 6.82 25.75 2.28
C ARG A 104 5.46 25.38 1.64
N LEU A 105 5.04 24.13 1.77
CA LEU A 105 3.84 23.53 1.16
C LEU A 105 2.66 23.36 2.15
N GLY A 106 2.78 23.85 3.39
CA GLY A 106 1.78 23.64 4.44
C GLY A 106 1.78 22.22 5.03
N PRO A 107 0.91 21.92 6.02
CA PRO A 107 0.91 20.64 6.74
C PRO A 107 0.64 19.43 5.85
N GLU A 108 -0.31 19.53 4.91
CA GLU A 108 -0.68 18.44 4.02
C GLU A 108 0.43 18.10 3.01
N GLY A 109 1.06 19.13 2.42
CA GLY A 109 2.20 18.94 1.52
C GLY A 109 3.40 18.32 2.23
N SER A 110 3.69 18.79 3.46
CA SER A 110 4.78 18.25 4.28
C SER A 110 4.52 16.79 4.69
N ALA A 111 3.28 16.45 5.03
CA ALA A 111 2.87 15.06 5.28
C ALA A 111 3.04 14.18 4.04
N ARG A 112 2.71 14.71 2.85
CA ARG A 112 2.87 14.01 1.58
C ARG A 112 4.32 13.70 1.26
N GLU A 113 5.21 14.69 1.34
CA GLU A 113 6.64 14.51 1.11
C GLU A 113 7.22 13.49 2.07
N ALA A 114 6.93 13.63 3.38
CA ALA A 114 7.39 12.70 4.40
C ALA A 114 6.91 11.27 4.14
N ARG A 115 5.69 11.09 3.61
CA ARG A 115 5.16 9.79 3.18
C ARG A 115 6.01 9.19 2.07
N LEU A 116 6.24 9.96 1.00
CA LEU A 116 6.96 9.48 -0.17
C LEU A 116 8.43 9.16 0.16
N ASP A 117 9.06 9.98 1.00
CA ASP A 117 10.43 9.74 1.45
C ASP A 117 10.55 8.48 2.32
N ALA A 118 9.59 8.26 3.22
CA ALA A 118 9.54 7.01 3.99
C ALA A 118 9.37 5.78 3.07
N LEU A 119 8.48 5.86 2.08
CA LEU A 119 8.26 4.78 1.12
C LEU A 119 9.51 4.51 0.27
N ARG A 120 10.16 5.55 -0.24
CA ARG A 120 11.40 5.45 -1.03
C ARG A 120 12.55 4.83 -0.23
N ARG A 121 12.71 5.26 1.03
CA ARG A 121 13.71 4.69 1.94
C ARG A 121 13.48 3.19 2.12
N VAL A 122 12.26 2.79 2.48
CA VAL A 122 11.96 1.36 2.71
C VAL A 122 12.11 0.55 1.42
N ALA A 123 11.68 1.08 0.27
CA ALA A 123 11.87 0.42 -1.02
C ALA A 123 13.34 0.18 -1.36
N THR A 124 14.22 1.14 -1.01
CA THR A 124 15.68 1.03 -1.17
C THR A 124 16.29 -0.01 -0.23
N GLU A 125 15.85 -0.04 1.04
CA GLU A 125 16.34 -0.98 2.06
C GLU A 125 15.89 -2.43 1.82
N THR A 126 14.78 -2.62 1.10
CA THR A 126 14.12 -3.93 0.93
C THR A 126 14.14 -4.42 -0.52
N PRO A 127 15.12 -3.95 -1.32
CA PRO A 127 15.08 -3.81 -2.78
C PRO A 127 13.76 -4.23 -3.44
N ALA A 128 12.72 -3.43 -3.22
CA ALA A 128 11.41 -3.69 -3.79
C ALA A 128 11.40 -3.32 -5.28
N ALA A 129 10.82 -4.18 -6.12
CA ALA A 129 10.72 -3.93 -7.56
C ALA A 129 9.63 -2.91 -7.90
N ALA A 130 8.65 -2.72 -7.01
CA ALA A 130 7.60 -1.73 -7.18
C ALA A 130 7.00 -1.29 -5.83
N VAL A 131 6.45 -0.07 -5.82
CA VAL A 131 5.59 0.44 -4.74
C VAL A 131 4.22 0.79 -5.30
N LEU A 132 3.15 0.23 -4.73
CA LEU A 132 1.76 0.55 -5.05
C LEU A 132 1.15 1.46 -3.98
N LEU A 133 0.37 2.44 -4.43
CA LEU A 133 -0.37 3.36 -3.58
C LEU A 133 -1.85 3.36 -3.97
N ALA A 134 -2.73 3.44 -2.98
CA ALA A 134 -4.14 3.63 -3.22
C ALA A 134 -4.42 5.14 -3.32
N HIS A 135 -4.74 5.62 -4.52
CA HIS A 135 -5.13 7.02 -4.73
C HIS A 135 -6.60 7.22 -4.35
N THR A 136 -6.88 8.22 -3.53
CA THR A 136 -8.24 8.77 -3.41
C THR A 136 -8.50 9.75 -4.57
N ARG A 137 -9.77 10.13 -4.75
CA ARG A 137 -10.21 11.11 -5.75
C ARG A 137 -9.61 12.51 -5.54
N ASP A 138 -9.05 12.79 -4.36
CA ASP A 138 -8.38 14.04 -3.99
C ASP A 138 -6.85 14.01 -4.25
N ASP A 139 -6.30 12.84 -4.63
CA ASP A 139 -4.86 12.64 -4.91
C ASP A 139 -4.49 12.82 -6.40
N GLN A 140 -5.38 13.41 -7.21
CA GLN A 140 -5.19 13.60 -8.65
C GLN A 140 -4.16 14.70 -8.95
N ALA A 141 -2.88 14.41 -8.70
CA ALA A 141 -1.75 15.14 -9.28
C ALA A 141 -0.47 14.31 -9.46
N GLU A 142 -0.36 13.06 -8.98
CA GLU A 142 0.89 12.30 -9.12
C GLU A 142 0.64 10.90 -9.69
N THR A 143 0.66 10.84 -11.01
CA THR A 143 0.92 9.61 -11.75
C THR A 143 2.40 9.25 -11.55
N VAL A 144 2.69 8.02 -11.15
CA VAL A 144 3.66 7.10 -11.79
C VAL A 144 4.02 5.96 -10.81
N LEU A 145 3.86 4.74 -11.32
CA LEU A 145 4.52 3.51 -10.88
C LEU A 145 6.02 3.75 -10.74
N LEU A 146 6.55 3.80 -9.52
CA LEU A 146 7.99 3.71 -9.32
C LEU A 146 8.40 2.24 -9.49
N GLY A 147 8.79 1.88 -10.72
CA GLY A 147 9.80 0.85 -10.94
C GLY A 147 11.16 1.49 -10.62
N LEU A 148 11.83 0.96 -9.60
CA LEU A 148 13.17 1.39 -9.19
C LEU A 148 14.24 0.66 -10.01
#